data_AF-A0A7C2KVW4-F1
#
_entry.id   AF-A0A7C2KVW4-F1
#
_cell.length_a   1.000
_cell.length_b   1.000
_cell.length_c   1.000
_cell.angle_alpha   90.00
_cell.angle_beta   90.00
_cell.angle_gamma   90.00
#
_symmetry.space_group_name_H-M   'P 1'
#
loop_
_entity.id
_entity.type
_entity.pdbx_description
1 polymer ?
#
loop_
_entity_poly.entity_id
_entity_poly.type
_entity_poly.pdbx_seq_one_letter_code
_entity_poly.pdbx_strand_id
1 'polypeptide(L)'
;MFKIIIPKAAFKELEKIDSENQKLIYSKIQDLEKGLFAADKALQGKHKGKFRKRAGDYRIVYLKENDILVITVIRIAHRKEVY
;
A
#
# COMPACT_ATOMS: atom_id res chain seq x y z
N MET A 1 7.36 8.58 14.10
CA MET A 1 6.39 7.56 13.62
C MET A 1 5.36 8.28 12.76
N PHE A 2 4.85 7.62 11.74
CA PHE A 2 3.83 8.16 10.84
C PHE A 2 2.44 7.68 11.26
N LYS A 3 1.44 8.56 11.22
CA LYS A 3 0.05 8.17 11.40
C LYS A 3 -0.47 7.51 10.13
N ILE A 4 -0.94 6.27 10.26
CA ILE A 4 -1.54 5.55 9.12
C ILE A 4 -3.05 5.81 9.06
N ILE A 5 -3.54 6.21 7.89
CA ILE A 5 -4.97 6.30 7.60
C ILE A 5 -5.30 5.29 6.50
N ILE A 6 -6.18 4.35 6.82
CA ILE A 6 -6.73 3.38 5.85
C ILE A 6 -8.18 3.77 5.58
N PRO A 7 -8.52 4.26 4.37
CA PRO A 7 -9.90 4.51 3.99
C PRO A 7 -10.74 3.24 4.08
N LYS A 8 -12.01 3.38 4.46
CA LYS A 8 -12.95 2.26 4.61
C LYS A 8 -13.02 1.34 3.38
N ALA A 9 -12.91 1.91 2.18
CA ALA A 9 -12.86 1.13 0.94
C ALA A 9 -11.61 0.23 0.85
N ALA A 10 -10.43 0.77 1.16
CA ALA A 10 -9.20 0.00 1.19
C ALA A 10 -9.23 -1.08 2.29
N PHE A 11 -9.82 -0.78 3.44
CA PHE A 11 -10.01 -1.76 4.51
C PHE A 11 -10.89 -2.94 4.06
N LYS A 12 -12.02 -2.67 3.40
CA LYS A 12 -12.88 -3.73 2.84
C LYS A 12 -12.19 -4.59 1.79
N GLU A 13 -11.29 -4.00 0.99
CA GLU A 13 -10.50 -4.78 0.03
C GLU A 13 -9.46 -5.66 0.74
N LEU A 14 -8.86 -5.18 1.82
CA LEU A 14 -7.95 -5.98 2.66
C LEU A 14 -8.65 -7.17 3.29
N GLU A 15 -9.88 -6.99 3.79
CA GLU A 15 -10.67 -8.08 4.41
C GLU A 15 -10.93 -9.24 3.45
N LYS A 16 -10.94 -9.02 2.14
CA LYS A 16 -11.16 -10.05 1.11
C LYS A 16 -9.90 -10.86 0.77
N ILE A 17 -8.74 -10.41 1.21
CA ILE A 17 -7.44 -11.08 0.95
C ILE A 17 -7.31 -12.27 1.91
N ASP A 18 -6.63 -13.33 1.48
CA ASP A 18 -6.33 -14.46 2.37
C ASP A 18 -5.45 -14.05 3.55
N SER A 19 -5.53 -14.81 4.64
CA SER A 19 -4.87 -14.47 5.89
C SER A 19 -3.34 -14.34 5.82
N GLU A 20 -2.68 -15.05 4.90
CA GLU A 20 -1.23 -15.01 4.73
C GLU A 20 -0.82 -13.68 4.11
N ASN A 21 -1.48 -13.30 3.02
CA ASN A 21 -1.24 -12.04 2.36
C ASN A 21 -1.67 -10.84 3.23
N GLN A 22 -2.73 -10.96 4.04
CA GLN A 22 -3.10 -9.93 5.02
C GLN A 22 -1.97 -9.67 6.03
N LYS A 23 -1.35 -10.74 6.59
CA LYS A 23 -0.21 -10.62 7.51
C LYS A 23 0.99 -9.94 6.85
N LEU A 24 1.29 -10.31 5.60
CA LEU A 24 2.37 -9.70 4.84
C LEU A 24 2.13 -8.20 4.61
N ILE A 25 0.90 -7.83 4.23
CA ILE A 25 0.52 -6.43 4.03
C ILE A 25 0.60 -5.66 5.35
N TYR A 26 0.10 -6.22 6.45
CA TYR A 26 0.18 -5.60 7.77
C TYR A 26 1.63 -5.34 8.20
N SER A 27 2.52 -6.32 8.04
CA SER A 27 3.97 -6.13 8.30
C SER A 27 4.54 -4.96 7.49
N LYS A 28 4.14 -4.82 6.23
CA LYS A 28 4.57 -3.72 5.36
C LYS A 28 3.95 -2.37 5.74
N ILE A 29 2.76 -2.34 6.34
CA ILE A 29 2.16 -1.13 6.92
C ILE A 29 2.93 -0.70 8.18
N GLN A 30 3.37 -1.65 9.02
CA GLN A 30 4.20 -1.33 10.19
C GLN A 30 5.57 -0.76 9.79
N ASP A 31 6.15 -1.24 8.68
CA ASP A 31 7.35 -0.62 8.10
C ASP A 31 7.08 0.86 7.76
N LEU A 32 5.93 1.16 7.14
CA LEU A 32 5.54 2.52 6.78
C LEU A 32 5.32 3.42 8.00
N GLU A 33 4.67 2.91 9.05
CA GLU A 33 4.49 3.62 10.33
C GLU A 33 5.83 4.00 10.98
N LYS A 34 6.84 3.12 10.84
CA LYS A 34 8.22 3.38 11.28
C LYS A 34 9.01 4.30 10.34
N GLY A 35 8.46 4.66 9.20
CA GLY A 35 9.13 5.50 8.20
C GLY A 35 10.13 4.75 7.30
N LEU A 36 10.00 3.43 7.20
CA LEU A 36 10.90 2.58 6.41
C LEU A 36 10.49 2.53 4.93
N PHE A 37 10.91 3.55 4.17
CA PHE A 37 10.53 3.76 2.76
C PHE A 37 11.54 3.24 1.72
N ALA A 38 12.67 2.64 2.14
CA ALA A 38 13.85 2.47 1.29
C ALA A 38 13.65 1.68 -0.04
N ALA A 39 12.65 0.80 -0.10
CA ALA A 39 12.35 0.00 -1.30
C ALA A 39 11.16 0.54 -2.12
N ASP A 40 10.59 1.68 -1.70
CA ASP A 40 9.33 2.18 -2.24
C ASP A 40 9.58 3.07 -3.46
N LYS A 41 8.72 2.93 -4.47
CA LYS A 41 8.88 3.67 -5.74
C LYS A 41 7.80 4.73 -5.88
N ALA A 42 8.19 5.94 -6.30
CA ALA A 42 7.22 6.96 -6.70
C ALA A 42 6.41 6.50 -7.91
N LEU A 43 5.11 6.78 -7.89
CA LEU A 43 4.22 6.61 -9.03
C LEU A 43 4.37 7.81 -9.99
N GLN A 44 4.14 7.54 -11.28
CA GLN A 44 4.30 8.51 -12.36
C GLN A 44 2.94 8.87 -12.99
N GLY A 45 2.92 9.90 -13.83
CA GLY A 45 1.72 10.34 -14.56
C GLY A 45 0.61 10.83 -13.63
N LYS A 46 -0.63 10.36 -13.87
CA LYS A 46 -1.83 10.74 -13.09
C LYS A 46 -1.78 10.43 -11.59
N HIS A 47 -0.77 9.70 -11.13
CA HIS A 47 -0.56 9.32 -9.74
C HIS A 47 0.69 9.95 -9.12
N LYS A 48 1.28 10.97 -9.77
CA LYS A 48 2.41 11.73 -9.23
C LYS A 48 2.13 12.20 -7.80
N GLY A 49 3.14 12.11 -6.93
CA GLY A 49 3.03 12.42 -5.49
C GLY A 49 2.69 11.21 -4.62
N LYS A 50 2.22 10.11 -5.21
CA LYS A 50 2.00 8.83 -4.50
C LYS A 50 3.21 7.91 -4.66
N PHE A 51 3.33 6.98 -3.71
CA PHE A 51 4.37 5.97 -3.66
C PHE A 51 3.76 4.57 -3.64
N ARG A 52 4.53 3.57 -4.02
CA ARG A 52 4.16 2.15 -3.86
C ARG A 52 5.21 1.38 -3.06
N LYS A 53 4.72 0.58 -2.10
CA LYS A 53 5.48 -0.46 -1.39
C LYS A 53 5.01 -1.83 -1.84
N ARG A 54 5.93 -2.76 -2.07
CA ARG A 54 5.60 -4.14 -2.48
C ARG A 54 5.31 -5.01 -1.25
N ALA A 55 4.25 -5.81 -1.34
CA ALA A 55 3.86 -6.82 -0.35
C ALA A 55 3.47 -8.10 -1.11
N GLY A 56 4.45 -8.90 -1.52
CA GLY A 56 4.22 -10.08 -2.38
C GLY A 56 3.65 -9.69 -3.74
N ASP A 57 2.44 -10.17 -4.03
CA ASP A 57 1.64 -9.87 -5.24
C ASP A 57 0.77 -8.60 -5.10
N TYR A 58 0.74 -8.02 -3.90
CA TYR A 58 0.03 -6.77 -3.63
C TYR A 58 0.99 -5.58 -3.65
N ARG A 59 0.45 -4.38 -3.89
CA ARG A 59 1.17 -3.13 -3.62
C ARG A 59 0.31 -2.25 -2.74
N ILE A 60 0.98 -1.68 -1.74
CA ILE A 60 0.45 -0.64 -0.89
C ILE A 60 0.78 0.67 -1.58
N VAL A 61 -0.23 1.36 -2.09
CA VAL A 61 -0.08 2.72 -2.61
C VAL A 61 -0.37 3.70 -1.48
N TYR A 62 0.52 4.65 -1.26
CA TYR A 62 0.33 5.63 -0.21
C TYR A 62 0.68 7.04 -0.68
N LEU A 63 0.01 8.01 -0.08
CA LEU A 63 0.35 9.42 -0.16
C LEU A 63 0.97 9.83 1.17
N LYS A 64 2.06 10.59 1.11
CA LYS A 64 2.70 11.15 2.29
C LYS A 64 2.31 12.63 2.41
N GLU A 65 1.61 12.97 3.47
CA GLU A 65 1.23 14.34 3.82
C GLU A 65 1.76 14.63 5.22
N ASN A 66 2.84 15.40 5.33
CA ASN A 66 3.54 15.65 6.59
C ASN A 66 3.95 14.34 7.31
N ASP A 67 3.37 14.09 8.48
CA ASP A 67 3.52 12.92 9.34
C ASP A 67 2.40 11.89 9.14
N ILE A 68 1.50 12.10 8.18
CA ILE A 68 0.38 11.22 7.85
C ILE A 68 0.68 10.45 6.56
N LEU A 69 0.40 9.15 6.57
CA LEU A 69 0.38 8.30 5.40
C LEU A 69 -1.05 7.84 5.13
N VAL A 70 -1.63 8.29 4.01
CA VAL A 70 -2.92 7.80 3.54
C VAL A 70 -2.68 6.61 2.63
N ILE A 71 -3.12 5.43 3.07
CA ILE A 71 -2.84 4.15 2.43
C ILE A 71 -4.05 3.67 1.62
N THR A 72 -3.81 3.17 0.42
CA THR A 72 -4.73 2.36 -0.36
C THR A 72 -4.00 1.09 -0.79
N VAL A 73 -4.63 -0.06 -0.61
CA VAL A 73 -4.07 -1.32 -1.07
C VAL A 73 -4.65 -1.67 -2.43
N ILE A 74 -3.76 -1.90 -3.39
CA ILE A 74 -4.14 -2.36 -4.73
C ILE A 74 -3.60 -3.78 -4.93
N ARG A 75 -4.45 -4.66 -5.45
CA ARG A 75 -4.03 -5.96 -5.96
C ARG A 75 -3.31 -5.74 -7.29
N ILE A 76 -2.21 -6.44 -7.51
CA ILE A 76 -1.57 -6.50 -8.81
C ILE A 76 -1.75 -7.92 -9.27
N ALA A 77 -2.90 -8.15 -9.88
CA ALA A 77 -3.02 -9.31 -10.74
C ALA A 77 -1.92 -9.23 -11.80
N HIS A 78 -1.37 -10.39 -12.15
CA HIS A 78 -0.37 -10.53 -13.21
C HIS A 78 -0.84 -9.76 -14.46
N ARG A 79 0.08 -9.21 -15.26
CA ARG A 79 -0.19 -8.40 -16.48
C ARG A 79 -1.17 -9.03 -17.51
N LYS A 80 -1.67 -10.23 -17.27
CA LYS A 80 -2.65 -10.96 -18.07
C LYS A 80 -4.12 -10.66 -17.72
N GLU A 81 -4.45 -10.11 -16.56
CA GLU A 81 -5.87 -9.89 -16.15
C GLU A 81 -6.30 -8.40 -16.18
N VAL A 82 -5.49 -7.51 -16.73
CA VAL A 82 -5.77 -6.06 -16.79
C VAL A 82 -5.99 -5.57 -18.24
N TYR A 83 -6.24 -6.47 -19.19
CA TYR A 83 -6.73 -6.14 -20.54
C TYR A 83 -8.06 -6.83 -20.80
#